data_AF-A0ABC8SGL2-F1
#
_entry.id   AF-A0ABC8SGL2-F1
#
_cell.length_a   1.000
_cell.length_b   1.000
_cell.length_c   1.000
_cell.angle_alpha   90.00
_cell.angle_beta   90.00
_cell.angle_gamma   90.00
#
_symmetry.space_group_name_H-M   'P 1'
#
loop_
_entity.id
_entity.type
_entity.pdbx_description
1 polymer ?
#
loop_
_entity_poly.entity_id
_entity_poly.type
_entity_poly.pdbx_seq_one_letter_code
_entity_poly.pdbx_strand_id
1 'polypeptide(L)' 'TLQYERHIVTVNQVATGKRIQDKPEWNVTIANPEICTLLAVKLSCPGFQTVEKVDPLILSKSGD' A
#
# COMPACT_ATOMS: atom_id res chain seq x y z
N THR A 1 -11.60 30.63 -3.66
CA THR A 1 -11.86 29.22 -4.03
C THR A 1 -10.87 28.37 -3.26
N LEU A 2 -11.33 27.56 -2.30
CA LEU A 2 -10.44 26.63 -1.61
C LEU A 2 -10.02 25.57 -2.63
N GLN A 3 -8.78 25.61 -3.11
CA GLN A 3 -8.25 24.54 -3.93
C GLN A 3 -8.01 23.33 -3.02
N TYR A 4 -8.78 22.27 -3.26
CA TYR A 4 -8.54 20.99 -2.63
C TYR A 4 -7.31 20.35 -3.30
N GLU A 5 -6.15 20.44 -2.65
CA GLU A 5 -4.92 19.80 -3.13
C GLU A 5 -5.01 18.29 -2.92
N ARG A 6 -5.47 17.58 -3.95
CA ARG A 6 -5.47 16.13 -3.98
C ARG A 6 -4.07 15.66 -4.31
N HIS A 7 -3.37 15.13 -3.32
CA HIS A 7 -2.09 14.46 -3.53
C HIS A 7 -2.35 13.04 -4.07
N ILE A 8 -1.58 12.64 -5.08
CA ILE A 8 -1.75 11.34 -5.72
C ILE A 8 -0.75 10.35 -5.11
N VAL A 9 -1.23 9.16 -4.76
CA VAL A 9 -0.40 7.99 -4.46
C VAL A 9 -0.82 6.89 -5.41
N THR A 10 0.16 6.26 -6.06
CA THR A 10 -0.10 5.15 -6.98
C THR A 10 0.23 3.83 -6.31
N VAL A 11 -0.66 2.84 -6.46
CA VAL A 11 -0.46 1.47 -5.99
C VAL A 11 -0.48 0.55 -7.20
N ASN A 12 0.63 -0.13 -7.45
CA ASN A 12 0.77 -1.14 -8.49
C ASN A 12 1.00 -2.50 -7.86
N GLN A 13 0.32 -3.53 -8.37
CA GLN A 13 0.45 -4.90 -7.88
C GLN A 13 0.71 -5.87 -9.03
N VAL A 14 1.67 -6.77 -8.84
CA VAL A 14 2.02 -7.82 -9.79
C VAL A 14 2.02 -9.15 -9.06
N ALA A 15 1.25 -10.12 -9.55
CA ALA A 15 1.26 -11.47 -8.99
C ALA A 15 2.64 -12.11 -9.23
N THR A 16 3.24 -12.70 -8.20
CA THR A 16 4.55 -13.36 -8.35
C THR A 16 4.45 -14.77 -8.93
N GLY A 17 3.22 -15.31 -8.99
CA GLY A 17 2.94 -16.71 -9.33
C GLY A 17 3.16 -17.68 -8.17
N LYS A 18 3.73 -17.22 -7.05
CA LYS A 18 3.91 -18.04 -5.84
C LYS A 18 2.65 -18.02 -4.98
N ARG A 19 2.57 -19.03 -4.10
CA ARG A 19 1.52 -19.16 -3.09
C ARG A 19 2.17 -19.40 -1.74
N ILE A 20 1.72 -18.69 -0.71
CA ILE A 20 2.15 -18.87 0.68
C ILE A 20 0.92 -19.27 1.48
N GLN A 21 0.93 -20.48 2.07
CA GLN A 21 -0.21 -21.06 2.77
C GLN A 21 -1.53 -20.96 1.96
N ASP A 22 -1.47 -21.36 0.68
CA ASP A 22 -2.59 -21.27 -0.26
C ASP A 22 -3.14 -19.87 -0.57
N LYS A 23 -2.45 -18.81 -0.14
CA LYS A 23 -2.76 -17.43 -0.52
C LYS A 23 -1.79 -16.95 -1.61
N PRO A 24 -2.26 -16.20 -2.63
CA PRO A 24 -1.38 -15.65 -3.66
C PRO A 24 -0.39 -14.65 -3.07
N GLU A 25 0.85 -14.70 -3.54
CA GLU A 25 1.88 -13.70 -3.22
C GLU A 25 1.87 -12.58 -4.27
N TRP A 26 1.95 -11.33 -3.80
CA TRP A 26 1.91 -10.12 -4.62
C TRP A 26 3.16 -9.28 -4.37
N ASN A 27 3.79 -8.83 -5.46
CA ASN A 27 4.75 -7.73 -5.42
C ASN A 27 3.96 -6.42 -5.55
N VAL A 28 3.98 -5.61 -4.49
CA VAL A 28 3.25 -4.34 -4.43
C VAL A 28 4.23 -3.18 -4.39
N THR A 29 4.05 -2.22 -5.29
CA THR A 29 4.79 -0.96 -5.33
C THR A 29 3.86 0.19 -4.98
N ILE A 30 4.19 0.93 -3.93
CA ILE A 30 3.52 2.18 -3.54
C ILE A 30 4.48 3.32 -3.91
N ALA A 31 4.03 4.27 -4.74
CA ALA A 31 4.86 5.38 -5.17
C ALA A 31 4.16 6.73 -4.94
N ASN A 32 4.96 7.69 -4.50
CA ASN A 32 4.63 9.11 -4.49
C ASN A 32 5.30 9.76 -5.71
N PRO A 33 4.56 10.01 -6.81
CA PRO A 33 5.11 10.65 -8.01
C PRO A 33 5.32 12.17 -7.83
N GLU A 34 4.83 12.73 -6.72
CA GLU A 34 4.87 14.17 -6.47
C GLU A 34 6.25 14.63 -6.00
N ILE A 35 6.55 15.92 -6.22
CA ILE A 35 7.81 16.55 -5.77
C ILE A 35 7.88 16.73 -4.26
N CYS A 36 6.73 16.71 -3.58
CA CYS A 36 6.63 16.95 -2.15
C CYS A 36 6.60 15.65 -1.34
N THR A 37 7.12 15.71 -0.11
CA THR A 37 7.03 14.61 0.84
C THR A 37 5.61 14.46 1.38
N LEU A 38 5.03 13.26 1.27
CA LEU A 38 3.77 12.93 1.92
C LEU A 38 4.02 12.39 3.33
N LEU A 39 3.34 12.96 4.31
CA LEU A 39 3.40 12.53 5.71
C LEU A 39 2.09 11.85 6.13
N ALA A 40 2.19 10.89 7.05
CA ALA A 40 1.04 10.18 7.63
C ALA A 40 0.09 9.55 6.57
N VAL A 41 0.65 9.03 5.48
CA VAL A 41 -0.11 8.38 4.40
C VAL A 41 -0.87 7.17 4.93
N LYS A 42 -2.19 7.15 4.71
CA LYS A 42 -3.05 6.00 4.99
C LYS A 42 -3.73 5.55 3.71
N LEU A 43 -3.53 4.28 3.36
CA LEU A 43 -4.21 3.65 2.24
C LEU A 43 -5.44 2.92 2.75
N SER A 44 -6.59 3.13 2.10
CA SER A 44 -7.78 2.31 2.34
C SER A 44 -7.67 1.07 1.46
N CYS A 45 -7.34 -0.06 2.08
CA CYS A 45 -7.22 -1.36 1.43
C CYS A 45 -8.14 -2.38 2.11
N PRO A 46 -9.47 -2.28 1.94
CA PRO A 46 -10.42 -3.11 2.67
C PRO A 46 -10.17 -4.60 2.43
N GLY A 47 -10.04 -5.38 3.51
CA GLY A 47 -9.84 -6.83 3.44
C GLY A 47 -8.40 -7.24 3.10
N PHE A 48 -7.45 -6.30 3.12
CA PHE A 48 -6.04 -6.64 3.03
C PHE A 48 -5.62 -7.53 4.20
N GLN A 49 -5.08 -8.70 3.87
CA GLN A 49 -4.49 -9.61 4.83
C GLN A 49 -3.14 -10.07 4.32
N THR A 50 -2.20 -10.28 5.23
CA THR A 50 -0.89 -10.84 4.91
C THR A 50 -0.63 -12.10 5.73
N VAL A 51 -0.04 -13.11 5.10
CA VAL A 51 0.40 -14.34 5.79
C VAL A 51 1.75 -14.10 6.46
N GLU A 52 2.66 -13.47 5.72
CA GLU A 52 3.98 -13.11 6.22
C GLU A 52 3.96 -11.73 6.87
N LYS A 53 4.77 -11.56 7.91
CA LYS A 53 4.89 -10.26 8.57
C LYS A 53 5.58 -9.27 7.63
N VAL A 54 4.95 -8.12 7.43
CA VAL A 54 5.59 -6.98 6.77
C VAL A 54 6.31 -6.16 7.84
N ASP A 55 7.47 -5.61 7.51
CA ASP A 55 8.18 -4.70 8.41
C ASP A 55 7.28 -3.49 8.73
N PRO A 56 6.94 -3.25 10.01
CA PRO A 56 6.05 -2.16 10.41
C PRO A 56 6.63 -0.76 10.14
N LEU A 57 7.94 -0.63 9.95
CA LEU A 57 8.58 0.62 9.52
C LEU A 57 8.30 0.93 8.04
N ILE A 58 7.93 -0.09 7.24
CA ILE A 58 7.56 0.04 5.83
C ILE A 58 6.03 0.16 5.70
N LEU A 59 5.29 -0.77 6.31
CA LEU A 59 3.83 -0.80 6.26
C LEU A 59 3.27 -1.38 7.56
N SER A 60 2.44 -0.59 8.24
CA SER A 60 1.65 -1.05 9.38
C SER A 60 0.17 -1.10 9.01
N LYS A 61 -0.51 -2.18 9.39
CA LYS A 61 -1.96 -2.34 9.23
C LYS A 61 -2.67 -1.69 10.41
N SER A 62 -3.63 -0.81 10.12
CA SER A 62 -4.57 -0.30 11.12
C SER A 62 -6.00 -0.51 10.61
N GLY A 63 -6.85 -1.15 11.40
CA GLY A 63 -8.20 -1.55 10.95
C GLY A 63 -8.19 -2.83 10.11
N ASP A 64 -9.18 -2.97 9.24
CA ASP A 64 -9.55 -4.23 8.56
C ASP A 64 -8.95 -4.43 7.16
#